data_AF-D3AT69-F1
#
_entry.id   AF-D3AT69-F1
#
_cell.length_a   1.000
_cell.length_b   1.000
_cell.length_c   1.000
_cell.angle_alpha   90.00
_cell.angle_beta   90.00
_cell.angle_gamma   90.00
#
_symmetry.space_group_name_H-M   'P 1'
#
loop_
_entity.id
_entity.type
_entity.pdbx_description
1 polymer ?
#
loop_
_entity_poly.entity_id
_entity_poly.type
_entity_poly.pdbx_seq_one_letter_code
_entity_poly.pdbx_strand_id
1 'polypeptide(L)'
;PFPLIFFCFFGFFGFYYEGKMSGIMIDERYEANVNRAAAIANRVSLTLIIMAAILALSLFRIHDSYGMLKLLLAIIGFAFGLSLFLQEYLLYRFENEE
;
A
#
# COMPACT_ATOMS: atom_id res chain seq x y z
N PRO A 1 14.89 -2.52 -17.96
CA PRO A 1 13.62 -2.94 -17.31
C PRO A 1 13.79 -3.03 -15.78
N PHE A 2 13.22 -2.07 -15.04
CA PHE A 2 13.13 -2.16 -13.58
C PHE A 2 12.16 -3.32 -13.26
N PRO A 3 12.50 -4.29 -12.40
CA PRO A 3 11.63 -5.43 -12.15
C PRO A 3 10.46 -4.98 -11.28
N LEU A 4 9.40 -4.46 -11.90
CA LEU A 4 8.13 -4.13 -11.25
C LEU A 4 7.50 -5.36 -10.57
N ILE A 5 7.95 -6.57 -10.93
CA ILE A 5 7.61 -7.86 -10.29
C ILE A 5 7.80 -7.83 -8.77
N PHE A 6 8.79 -7.08 -8.25
CA PHE A 6 9.00 -7.00 -6.80
C PHE A 6 7.81 -6.34 -6.07
N PHE A 7 7.04 -5.48 -6.74
CA PHE A 7 5.86 -4.84 -6.15
C PHE A 7 4.61 -5.73 -6.17
N CYS A 8 4.54 -6.67 -7.13
CA CYS A 8 3.48 -7.67 -7.16
C CYS A 8 3.51 -8.58 -5.92
N PHE A 9 4.68 -8.79 -5.31
CA PHE A 9 4.84 -9.60 -4.10
C PHE A 9 4.05 -9.03 -2.91
N PHE A 10 4.09 -7.71 -2.69
CA PHE A 10 3.35 -7.09 -1.58
C PHE A 10 1.84 -7.12 -1.80
N GLY A 11 1.39 -6.84 -3.03
CA GLY A 11 -0.04 -6.95 -3.37
C GLY A 11 -0.57 -8.38 -3.28
N PHE A 12 0.24 -9.39 -3.60
CA PHE A 12 -0.16 -10.80 -3.55
C PHE A 12 -0.58 -11.26 -2.15
N PHE A 13 0.01 -10.72 -1.09
CA PHE A 13 -0.42 -11.04 0.27
C PHE A 13 -1.83 -10.53 0.61
N GLY A 14 -2.36 -9.56 -0.14
CA GLY A 14 -3.74 -9.11 0.02
C GLY A 14 -4.74 -10.25 -0.22
N PHE A 15 -4.49 -11.08 -1.25
CA PHE A 15 -5.34 -12.22 -1.59
C PHE A 15 -5.48 -13.25 -0.47
N TYR A 16 -4.48 -13.36 0.42
CA TYR A 16 -4.58 -14.25 1.58
C TYR A 16 -5.71 -13.82 2.53
N TYR A 17 -5.82 -12.52 2.79
CA TYR A 17 -6.86 -11.97 3.66
C TYR A 17 -8.21 -11.90 2.94
N GLU A 18 -8.23 -11.53 1.66
CA GLU A 18 -9.43 -11.59 0.83
C GLU A 18 -10.03 -13.01 0.83
N GLY A 19 -9.20 -14.04 0.69
CA GLY A 19 -9.62 -15.44 0.77
C GLY A 19 -10.17 -15.85 2.14
N LYS A 20 -9.66 -15.28 3.25
CA LYS A 20 -10.25 -15.51 4.58
C LYS A 20 -11.61 -14.85 4.76
N MET A 21 -11.88 -13.78 3.99
CA MET A 21 -13.12 -13.01 4.05
C MET A 21 -14.19 -13.52 3.10
N SER A 22 -13.90 -14.55 2.28
CA SER A 22 -14.79 -15.01 1.19
C SER A 22 -16.17 -15.51 1.64
N GLY A 23 -16.34 -15.82 2.93
CA GLY A 23 -17.60 -16.31 3.51
C GLY A 23 -18.43 -15.24 4.23
N ILE A 24 -17.98 -13.99 4.24
CA ILE A 24 -18.63 -12.91 5.00
C ILE A 24 -19.78 -12.33 4.18
N MET A 25 -20.90 -12.06 4.84
CA MET A 25 -22.06 -11.41 4.25
C MET A 25 -21.78 -9.91 4.12
N ILE A 26 -21.92 -9.37 2.91
CA ILE A 26 -21.77 -7.93 2.67
C ILE A 26 -23.00 -7.22 3.24
N ASP A 27 -22.80 -6.44 4.30
CA ASP A 27 -23.78 -5.56 4.91
C ASP A 27 -23.27 -4.09 4.95
N GLU A 28 -24.07 -3.18 5.50
CA GLU A 28 -23.69 -1.77 5.62
C GLU A 28 -22.45 -1.57 6.52
N ARG A 29 -22.25 -2.44 7.52
CA ARG A 29 -21.09 -2.39 8.41
C ARG A 29 -19.82 -2.76 7.64
N TYR A 30 -19.89 -3.81 6.83
CA TYR A 30 -18.80 -4.26 5.97
C TYR A 30 -18.36 -3.14 5.02
N GLU A 31 -19.31 -2.46 4.37
CA GLU A 31 -18.98 -1.34 3.47
C GLU A 31 -18.32 -0.17 4.21
N ALA A 32 -18.78 0.15 5.43
CA ALA A 32 -18.15 1.15 6.28
C ALA A 32 -16.72 0.74 6.68
N ASN A 33 -16.49 -0.54 6.98
CA ASN A 33 -15.19 -1.09 7.34
C ASN A 33 -14.22 -1.12 6.15
N VAL A 34 -14.69 -1.44 4.94
CA VAL A 34 -13.92 -1.32 3.69
C VAL A 34 -13.43 0.12 3.51
N ASN A 35 -14.33 1.10 3.64
CA ASN A 35 -13.98 2.51 3.49
C ASN A 35 -12.99 2.98 4.58
N ARG A 36 -13.16 2.52 5.82
CA ARG A 36 -12.23 2.81 6.93
C ARG A 36 -10.85 2.20 6.68
N ALA A 37 -10.78 0.94 6.25
CA ALA A 37 -9.54 0.25 5.90
C ALA A 37 -8.83 0.95 4.73
N ALA A 38 -9.56 1.31 3.68
CA ALA A 38 -9.06 2.08 2.54
C ALA A 38 -8.50 3.44 2.96
N ALA A 39 -9.21 4.19 3.80
CA ALA A 39 -8.76 5.49 4.27
C ALA A 39 -7.46 5.41 5.08
N ILE A 40 -7.33 4.42 5.96
CA ILE A 40 -6.12 4.21 6.78
C ILE A 40 -4.96 3.75 5.89
N ALA A 41 -5.17 2.76 5.03
CA ALA A 41 -4.14 2.24 4.15
C ALA A 41 -3.61 3.30 3.18
N ASN A 42 -4.51 4.06 2.55
CA ASN A 42 -4.14 5.16 1.66
C ASN A 42 -3.42 6.28 2.41
N ARG A 43 -3.83 6.60 3.64
CA ARG A 43 -3.10 7.58 4.47
C ARG A 43 -1.65 7.13 4.71
N VAL A 44 -1.43 5.86 5.07
CA VAL A 44 -0.08 5.31 5.28
C VAL A 44 0.72 5.37 3.98
N SER A 45 0.15 4.91 2.87
CA SER A 45 0.79 4.91 1.55
C SER A 45 1.18 6.32 1.09
N LEU A 46 0.26 7.29 1.17
CA LEU A 46 0.52 8.68 0.80
C LEU A 46 1.58 9.31 1.69
N THR A 47 1.57 9.03 3.01
CA THR A 47 2.58 9.53 3.93
C THR A 47 3.97 9.00 3.54
N LEU A 48 4.09 7.71 3.20
CA LEU A 48 5.34 7.12 2.72
C LEU A 48 5.82 7.77 1.41
N ILE A 49 4.92 7.99 0.44
CA ILE A 49 5.26 8.62 -0.84
C ILE A 49 5.76 10.05 -0.62
N ILE A 50 5.06 10.84 0.20
CA ILE A 50 5.44 12.23 0.50
C ILE A 50 6.80 12.27 1.23
N MET A 51 6.98 11.41 2.23
CA MET A 51 8.26 11.29 2.94
C MET A 51 9.40 10.93 1.99
N ALA A 52 9.18 9.97 1.09
CA ALA A 52 10.17 9.58 0.09
C ALA A 52 10.49 10.73 -0.88
N ALA A 53 9.50 11.51 -1.29
CA ALA A 53 9.70 12.68 -2.15
C ALA A 53 10.52 13.77 -1.45
N ILE A 54 10.22 14.07 -0.18
CA ILE A 54 10.98 15.03 0.64
C ILE A 54 12.43 14.54 0.85
N LEU A 55 12.59 13.25 1.12
CA LEU A 55 13.89 12.62 1.34
C LEU A 55 14.73 12.65 0.06
N ALA A 56 14.12 12.36 -1.10
CA ALA A 56 14.76 12.51 -2.40
C ALA A 56 15.23 13.96 -2.66
N LEU A 57 14.39 14.95 -2.32
CA LEU A 57 14.72 16.38 -2.49
C LEU A 57 15.85 16.84 -1.55
N SER A 58 15.90 16.31 -0.32
CA SER A 58 16.85 16.74 0.73
C SER A 58 18.21 16.05 0.66
N LEU A 59 18.26 14.74 0.38
CA LEU A 59 19.52 13.98 0.30
C LEU A 59 20.22 14.11 -1.04
N PHE A 60 19.47 14.20 -2.14
CA PHE A 60 20.03 14.11 -3.49
C PHE A 60 20.00 15.45 -4.21
N ARG A 61 20.59 16.47 -3.57
CA ARG A 61 21.07 17.62 -4.32
C ARG A 61 22.26 17.17 -5.19
N ILE A 62 21.97 16.85 -6.45
CA ILE A 62 22.79 17.15 -7.64
C ILE A 62 23.66 16.02 -8.25
N HIS A 63 23.87 14.83 -7.65
CA HIS A 63 24.86 13.88 -8.21
C HIS A 63 24.39 12.81 -9.22
N ASP A 64 23.14 12.31 -9.20
CA ASP A 64 22.61 11.39 -10.24
C ASP A 64 21.06 11.43 -10.32
N SER A 65 20.54 12.22 -11.26
CA SER A 65 19.09 12.35 -11.47
C SER A 65 18.41 11.05 -11.89
N TYR A 66 19.13 10.14 -12.57
CA TYR A 66 18.55 8.91 -13.09
C TYR A 66 18.43 7.83 -12.02
N GLY A 67 19.42 7.72 -11.13
CA GLY A 67 19.36 6.87 -9.93
C GLY A 67 18.23 7.27 -8.98
N MET A 68 18.05 8.58 -8.77
CA MET A 68 16.97 9.11 -7.92
C MET A 68 15.58 8.79 -8.46
N LEU A 69 15.34 8.97 -9.76
CA LEU A 69 14.06 8.66 -10.39
C LEU A 69 13.70 7.17 -10.26
N LYS A 70 14.69 6.28 -10.45
CA LYS A 70 14.51 4.83 -10.25
C LYS A 70 14.12 4.49 -8.82
N LEU A 71 14.80 5.08 -7.84
CA LEU A 71 14.52 4.87 -6.42
C LEU A 71 13.12 5.40 -6.05
N LEU A 72 12.76 6.60 -6.52
CA LEU A 72 11.43 7.17 -6.31
C LEU A 72 10.33 6.28 -6.91
N LEU A 73 10.50 5.83 -8.16
CA LEU A 73 9.58 4.93 -8.83
C LEU A 73 9.43 3.61 -8.05
N ALA A 74 10.54 3.11 -7.50
CA ALA A 74 10.53 1.91 -6.68
C ALA A 74 9.72 2.11 -5.39
N ILE A 75 9.92 3.22 -4.67
CA ILE A 75 9.18 3.48 -3.43
C ILE A 75 7.70 3.71 -3.71
N ILE A 76 7.34 4.37 -4.81
CA ILE A 76 5.94 4.57 -5.20
C ILE A 76 5.27 3.21 -5.48
N GLY A 77 5.92 2.34 -6.26
CA GLY A 77 5.42 0.99 -6.51
C GLY A 77 5.26 0.18 -5.22
N PHE A 78 6.22 0.29 -4.30
CA PHE A 78 6.17 -0.35 -2.99
C PHE A 78 5.02 0.17 -2.13
N ALA A 79 4.86 1.48 -2.02
CA ALA A 79 3.82 2.10 -1.24
C ALA A 79 2.42 1.75 -1.77
N PHE A 80 2.27 1.60 -3.09
CA PHE A 80 1.01 1.18 -3.69
C PHE A 80 0.69 -0.29 -3.39
N GLY A 81 1.67 -1.19 -3.59
CA GLY A 81 1.50 -2.61 -3.24
C GLY A 81 1.23 -2.83 -1.75
N LEU A 82 1.90 -2.05 -0.89
CA LEU A 82 1.65 -2.04 0.55
C LEU A 82 0.24 -1.55 0.88
N SER A 83 -0.27 -0.54 0.16
CA SER A 83 -1.64 -0.04 0.36
C SER A 83 -2.66 -1.15 0.12
N LEU A 84 -2.57 -1.84 -1.02
CA LEU A 84 -3.49 -2.94 -1.36
C LEU A 84 -3.48 -4.05 -0.31
N PHE A 85 -2.29 -4.46 0.13
CA PHE A 85 -2.16 -5.42 1.22
C PHE A 85 -2.82 -4.93 2.51
N LEU A 86 -2.55 -3.68 2.89
CA LEU A 86 -2.98 -3.12 4.16
C LEU A 86 -4.51 -2.91 4.20
N GLN A 87 -5.14 -2.66 3.06
CA GLN A 87 -6.60 -2.60 2.92
C GLN A 87 -7.23 -3.93 3.32
N GLU A 88 -6.82 -5.02 2.70
CA GLU A 88 -7.36 -6.36 2.97
C GLU A 88 -7.04 -6.83 4.40
N TYR A 89 -5.83 -6.54 4.89
CA TYR A 89 -5.44 -6.86 6.26
C TYR A 89 -6.29 -6.12 7.30
N LEU A 90 -6.47 -4.80 7.14
CA LEU A 90 -7.25 -4.00 8.08
C LEU A 90 -8.73 -4.35 8.02
N LEU A 91 -9.26 -4.63 6.83
CA LEU A 91 -10.62 -5.11 6.66
C LEU A 91 -10.83 -6.43 7.41
N TYR A 92 -9.93 -7.40 7.22
CA TYR A 92 -9.96 -8.66 7.97
C TYR A 92 -9.93 -8.44 9.48
N ARG A 93 -9.12 -7.49 9.93
CA ARG A 93 -9.02 -7.14 11.35
C ARG A 93 -10.31 -6.52 11.90
N PHE A 94 -10.91 -5.57 11.19
CA PHE A 94 -12.15 -4.92 11.63
C PHE A 94 -13.37 -5.84 11.63
N GLU A 95 -13.34 -6.92 10.85
CA GLU A 95 -14.43 -7.89 10.81
C GLU A 95 -14.26 -9.03 11.83
N ASN A 96 -13.02 -9.39 12.21
CA ASN A 96 -12.77 -10.53 13.09
C ASN A 96 -12.28 -10.17 14.50
N GLU A 97 -11.71 -8.98 14.72
CA GLU A 97 -11.18 -8.55 16.03
C GLU A 97 -12.00 -7.41 16.68
N GLU A 98 -12.90 -6.74 15.95
CA GLU A 98 -13.89 -5.76 16.49
C GLU A 98 -15.30 -6.38 16.55
#